data_AF-A0A9E4CEX2-F1
#
_entry.id   AF-A0A9E4CEX2-F1
#
_cell.length_a   1.000
_cell.length_b   1.000
_cell.length_c   1.000
_cell.angle_alpha   90.00
_cell.angle_beta   90.00
_cell.angle_gamma   90.00
#
_symmetry.space_group_name_H-M   'P 1'
#
loop_
_entity.id
_entity.type
_entity.pdbx_description
1 polymer ?
#
loop_
_entity_poly.entity_id
_entity_poly.type
_entity_poly.pdbx_seq_one_letter_code
_entity_poly.pdbx_strand_id
1 'polypeptide(L)'
;MPEILAEITSDLAYIEWLVQQSMLAQAKSIARRHAGQGTQWRTPYAEAQPRAAAAKAAVWFTAYPPSIITAEGASVLETLADEALWSAFADIGIQGLHTGPMKVAGGITGHTHTPTIDGYFDRIGLEIDAAFGTADEFQAMSRNAAAHGAIIIDDIVPGHTGKGADFRLAERGYDDYPGIYHMVEIAPADWGLLPDVPEGQDAVNLSPTTVDALREKGYIVGRLSRVIFYEPGVKETNWSATAAVEGVDGVVRRWVYLHYFKAGQPTL
;
A
#
# COMPACT_ATOMS: atom_id res chain seq x y z
N MET A 1 -19.53 -9.15 -33.79
CA MET A 1 -20.49 -8.32 -33.01
C MET A 1 -20.73 -8.87 -31.61
N PRO A 2 -21.05 -10.17 -31.41
CA PRO A 2 -21.24 -10.73 -30.06
C PRO A 2 -19.95 -10.76 -29.21
N GLU A 3 -18.82 -11.10 -29.81
CA GLU A 3 -17.52 -11.19 -29.12
C GLU A 3 -17.02 -9.82 -28.63
N ILE A 4 -17.10 -8.78 -29.48
CA ILE A 4 -16.74 -7.40 -29.12
C ILE A 4 -17.61 -6.89 -27.95
N LEU A 5 -18.91 -7.17 -27.96
CA LEU A 5 -19.80 -6.79 -26.86
C LEU A 5 -19.49 -7.55 -25.56
N ALA A 6 -19.10 -8.82 -25.65
CA ALA A 6 -18.70 -9.61 -24.48
C ALA A 6 -17.40 -9.09 -23.86
N GLU A 7 -16.41 -8.73 -24.69
CA GLU A 7 -15.12 -8.19 -24.26
C GLU A 7 -15.28 -6.82 -23.58
N ILE A 8 -16.03 -5.90 -24.18
CA ILE A 8 -16.37 -4.60 -23.58
C ILE A 8 -17.10 -4.77 -22.24
N THR A 9 -18.03 -5.71 -22.15
CA THR A 9 -18.78 -5.97 -20.91
C THR A 9 -17.85 -6.52 -19.82
N SER A 10 -16.88 -7.37 -20.19
CA SER A 10 -15.91 -7.91 -19.23
C SER A 10 -14.94 -6.86 -18.71
N ASP A 11 -14.55 -5.89 -19.54
CA ASP A 11 -13.60 -4.85 -19.13
C ASP A 11 -14.28 -3.83 -18.21
N LEU A 12 -15.52 -3.42 -18.52
CA LEU A 12 -16.31 -2.59 -17.61
C LEU A 12 -16.54 -3.27 -16.24
N ALA A 13 -16.89 -4.56 -16.25
CA ALA A 13 -17.05 -5.31 -15.01
C ALA A 13 -15.75 -5.37 -14.19
N TYR A 14 -14.59 -5.46 -14.87
CA TYR A 14 -13.30 -5.45 -14.20
C TYR A 14 -12.98 -4.07 -13.58
N ILE A 15 -13.24 -2.98 -14.30
CA ILE A 15 -13.05 -1.63 -13.76
C ILE A 15 -13.96 -1.39 -12.55
N GLU A 16 -15.23 -1.80 -12.62
CA GLU A 16 -16.15 -1.71 -11.48
C GLU A 16 -15.64 -2.50 -10.28
N TRP A 17 -15.10 -3.70 -10.51
CA TRP A 17 -14.51 -4.51 -9.45
C TRP A 17 -13.29 -3.80 -8.83
N LEU A 18 -12.38 -3.24 -9.64
CA LEU A 18 -11.25 -2.45 -9.14
C LEU A 18 -11.72 -1.25 -8.29
N VAL A 19 -12.74 -0.52 -8.74
CA VAL A 19 -13.30 0.61 -7.96
C VAL A 19 -13.87 0.14 -6.63
N GLN A 20 -14.48 -1.04 -6.55
CA GLN A 20 -14.95 -1.61 -5.29
C GLN A 20 -13.79 -1.95 -4.33
N GLN A 21 -12.65 -2.39 -4.86
CA GLN A 21 -11.44 -2.67 -4.06
C GLN A 21 -10.61 -1.42 -3.75
N SER A 22 -10.92 -0.27 -4.36
CA SER A 22 -10.10 0.94 -4.28
C SER A 22 -10.07 1.57 -2.89
N MET A 23 -8.86 1.77 -2.34
CA MET A 23 -8.69 2.50 -1.09
C MET A 23 -9.09 3.96 -1.25
N LEU A 24 -8.74 4.62 -2.36
CA LEU A 24 -9.15 6.00 -2.63
C LEU A 24 -10.68 6.16 -2.69
N ALA A 25 -11.38 5.25 -3.37
CA ALA A 25 -12.84 5.28 -3.44
C ALA A 25 -13.47 5.08 -2.05
N GLN A 26 -12.98 4.11 -1.28
CA GLN A 26 -13.41 3.88 0.09
C GLN A 26 -13.11 5.08 0.99
N ALA A 27 -11.93 5.68 0.86
CA ALA A 27 -11.52 6.86 1.62
C ALA A 27 -12.42 8.07 1.35
N LYS A 28 -12.83 8.31 0.10
CA LYS A 28 -13.83 9.34 -0.24
C LYS A 28 -15.16 9.11 0.50
N SER A 29 -15.60 7.85 0.63
CA SER A 29 -16.81 7.49 1.38
C SER A 29 -16.65 7.69 2.90
N ILE A 30 -15.53 7.23 3.47
CA ILE A 30 -15.19 7.41 4.89
C ILE A 30 -15.11 8.91 5.23
N ALA A 31 -14.43 9.69 4.40
CA ALA A 31 -14.22 11.12 4.60
C ALA A 31 -15.54 11.90 4.74
N ARG A 32 -16.60 11.54 4.00
CA ARG A 32 -17.92 12.18 4.12
C ARG A 32 -18.52 12.12 5.52
N ARG A 33 -18.15 11.12 6.33
CA ARG A 33 -18.61 10.98 7.71
C ARG A 33 -17.90 11.92 8.68
N HIS A 34 -16.79 12.55 8.28
CA HIS A 34 -15.95 13.39 9.13
C HIS A 34 -15.72 14.80 8.56
N ALA A 35 -15.84 14.97 7.24
CA ALA A 35 -15.60 16.22 6.55
C ALA A 35 -16.49 17.34 7.09
N GLY A 36 -15.88 18.49 7.39
CA GLY A 36 -16.59 19.65 7.92
C GLY A 36 -17.06 19.50 9.37
N GLN A 37 -16.69 18.43 10.07
CA GLN A 37 -17.02 18.26 11.49
C GLN A 37 -15.90 18.82 12.39
N GLY A 38 -16.29 19.43 13.51
CA GLY A 38 -15.33 19.97 14.49
C GLY A 38 -14.41 18.91 15.09
N THR A 39 -14.76 17.62 15.03
CA THR A 39 -13.91 16.49 15.42
C THR A 39 -12.56 16.48 14.70
N GLN A 40 -12.52 16.91 13.44
CA GLN A 40 -11.30 17.00 12.63
C GLN A 40 -10.31 18.07 13.15
N TRP A 41 -10.82 19.09 13.84
CA TRP A 41 -10.06 20.30 14.20
C TRP A 41 -9.88 20.48 15.71
N ARG A 42 -10.10 19.42 16.50
CA ARG A 42 -10.03 19.49 17.98
C ARG A 42 -8.61 19.69 18.51
N THR A 43 -7.60 19.32 17.74
CA THR A 43 -6.20 19.38 18.14
C THR A 43 -5.40 20.12 17.06
N PRO A 44 -4.49 21.03 17.42
CA PRO A 44 -3.55 21.60 16.46
C PRO A 44 -2.81 20.49 15.71
N TYR A 45 -2.83 20.56 14.38
CA TYR A 45 -1.96 19.72 13.57
C TYR A 45 -0.54 20.32 13.59
N ALA A 46 0.48 19.47 13.40
CA ALA A 46 1.90 19.83 13.26
C ALA A 46 2.68 20.30 14.52
N GLU A 47 2.11 20.30 15.73
CA GLU A 47 2.91 20.39 16.96
C GLU A 47 3.22 18.98 17.50
N ALA A 48 4.47 18.53 17.33
CA ALA A 48 4.90 17.25 17.86
C ALA A 48 4.89 17.26 19.40
N GLN A 49 4.25 16.25 20.01
CA GLN A 49 4.19 16.08 21.47
C GLN A 49 4.88 14.77 21.93
N PRO A 50 6.18 14.58 21.66
CA PRO A 50 6.86 13.31 21.91
C PRO A 50 6.84 12.90 23.39
N ARG A 51 6.93 13.85 24.32
CA ARG A 51 6.84 13.56 25.76
C ARG A 51 5.46 13.09 26.18
N ALA A 52 4.39 13.67 25.61
CA ALA A 52 3.03 13.22 25.89
C ALA A 52 2.77 11.83 25.32
N ALA A 53 3.30 11.53 24.13
CA ALA A 53 3.26 10.18 23.55
C ALA A 53 4.01 9.16 24.43
N ALA A 54 5.25 9.47 24.82
CA ALA A 54 6.06 8.60 25.70
C ALA A 54 5.44 8.42 27.10
N ALA A 55 4.73 9.44 27.61
CA ALA A 55 4.03 9.35 28.90
C ALA A 55 2.79 8.45 28.84
N LYS A 56 2.23 8.18 27.65
CA LYS A 56 1.11 7.22 27.49
C LYS A 56 1.56 5.77 27.62
N ALA A 57 2.71 5.45 27.05
CA ALA A 57 3.33 4.15 27.13
C ALA A 57 4.84 4.34 26.96
N ALA A 58 5.64 3.93 27.93
CA ALA A 58 7.09 4.10 27.87
C ALA A 58 7.82 2.87 27.31
N VAL A 59 7.25 1.68 27.51
CA VAL A 59 7.83 0.39 27.12
C VAL A 59 6.85 -0.36 26.24
N TRP A 60 7.26 -0.70 25.01
CA TRP A 60 6.39 -1.27 23.99
C TRP A 60 6.88 -2.64 23.54
N PHE A 61 5.93 -3.53 23.27
CA PHE A 61 6.15 -4.73 22.46
C PHE A 61 5.96 -4.37 20.98
N THR A 62 6.92 -4.72 20.13
CA THR A 62 6.77 -4.56 18.67
C THR A 62 6.55 -5.93 18.05
N ALA A 63 5.34 -6.17 17.56
CA ALA A 63 4.99 -7.40 16.86
C ALA A 63 5.44 -7.33 15.40
N TYR A 64 5.72 -8.49 14.83
CA TYR A 64 5.81 -8.69 13.39
C TYR A 64 4.81 -9.79 13.02
N PRO A 65 3.61 -9.44 12.51
CA PRO A 65 2.47 -10.36 12.42
C PRO A 65 2.79 -11.68 11.70
N PRO A 66 3.52 -11.69 10.56
CA PRO A 66 3.86 -12.94 9.87
C PRO A 66 4.75 -13.90 10.66
N SER A 67 5.34 -13.48 11.79
CA SER A 67 6.19 -14.31 12.64
C SER A 67 5.58 -14.60 14.01
N ILE A 68 4.31 -14.24 14.23
CA ILE A 68 3.60 -14.64 15.44
C ILE A 68 3.16 -16.10 15.29
N ILE A 69 3.64 -16.94 16.20
CA ILE A 69 3.24 -18.34 16.30
C ILE A 69 1.97 -18.40 17.15
N THR A 70 0.88 -18.86 16.56
CA THR A 70 -0.44 -18.94 17.20
C THR A 70 -0.70 -20.34 17.73
N ALA A 71 -1.69 -20.46 18.64
CA ALA A 71 -2.28 -21.76 18.95
C ALA A 71 -3.02 -22.32 17.74
N GLU A 72 -3.21 -23.64 17.70
CA GLU A 72 -3.97 -24.27 16.61
C GLU A 72 -5.39 -23.68 16.51
N GLY A 73 -5.74 -23.21 15.31
CA GLY A 73 -7.04 -22.58 15.04
C GLY A 73 -7.18 -21.13 15.49
N ALA A 74 -6.19 -20.55 16.18
CA ALA A 74 -6.22 -19.17 16.62
C ALA A 74 -5.58 -18.23 15.58
N SER A 75 -6.15 -17.03 15.44
CA SER A 75 -5.58 -15.96 14.62
C SER A 75 -4.41 -15.25 15.33
N VAL A 76 -3.66 -14.44 14.57
CA VAL A 76 -2.62 -13.57 15.14
C VAL A 76 -3.25 -12.56 16.09
N LEU A 77 -4.38 -11.95 15.71
CA LEU A 77 -5.08 -10.97 16.53
C LEU A 77 -5.69 -11.58 17.79
N GLU A 78 -6.22 -12.81 17.74
CA GLU A 78 -6.64 -13.55 18.93
C GLU A 78 -5.47 -13.80 19.88
N THR A 79 -4.32 -14.23 19.33
CA THR A 79 -3.11 -14.45 20.12
C THR A 79 -2.62 -13.17 20.79
N LEU A 80 -2.68 -12.03 20.09
CA LEU A 80 -2.31 -10.73 20.65
C LEU A 80 -3.40 -10.13 21.57
N ALA A 81 -4.63 -10.65 21.52
CA ALA A 81 -5.71 -10.29 22.43
C ALA A 81 -5.70 -11.08 23.73
N ASP A 82 -4.93 -12.16 23.83
CA ASP A 82 -4.96 -13.09 24.96
C ASP A 82 -4.77 -12.40 26.33
N GLU A 83 -5.66 -12.68 27.29
CA GLU A 83 -5.62 -12.03 28.61
C GLU A 83 -4.38 -12.40 29.43
N ALA A 84 -3.86 -13.63 29.28
CA ALA A 84 -2.65 -14.03 29.98
C ALA A 84 -1.42 -13.33 29.40
N LEU A 85 -1.38 -13.08 28.08
CA LEU A 85 -0.37 -12.23 27.46
C LEU A 85 -0.40 -10.81 28.05
N TRP A 86 -1.58 -10.20 28.14
CA TRP A 86 -1.72 -8.84 28.69
C TRP A 86 -1.39 -8.76 30.18
N SER A 87 -1.72 -9.80 30.95
CA SER A 87 -1.29 -9.93 32.34
C SER A 87 0.23 -9.98 32.45
N ALA A 88 0.88 -10.82 31.63
CA ALA A 88 2.34 -10.92 31.60
C ALA A 88 3.02 -9.63 31.15
N PHE A 89 2.46 -8.91 30.17
CA PHE A 89 2.93 -7.60 29.75
C PHE A 89 2.86 -6.58 30.89
N ALA A 90 1.75 -6.52 31.63
CA ALA A 90 1.60 -5.64 32.77
C ALA A 90 2.65 -5.93 33.86
N ASP A 91 2.87 -7.21 34.18
CA ASP A 91 3.84 -7.65 35.18
C ASP A 91 5.29 -7.22 34.87
N ILE A 92 5.66 -7.18 33.58
CA ILE A 92 7.00 -6.75 33.14
C ILE A 92 7.03 -5.28 32.69
N GLY A 93 5.92 -4.54 32.85
CA GLY A 93 5.84 -3.11 32.59
C GLY A 93 5.69 -2.69 31.13
N ILE A 94 5.26 -3.59 30.24
CA ILE A 94 4.88 -3.24 28.85
C ILE A 94 3.52 -2.53 28.87
N GLN A 95 3.47 -1.35 28.27
CA GLN A 95 2.32 -0.44 28.26
C GLN A 95 1.81 -0.16 26.84
N GLY A 96 2.45 -0.73 25.83
CA GLY A 96 2.06 -0.54 24.43
C GLY A 96 2.36 -1.78 23.60
N LEU A 97 1.51 -2.04 22.61
CA LEU A 97 1.79 -2.99 21.55
C LEU A 97 1.73 -2.26 20.21
N HIS A 98 2.84 -2.28 19.47
CA HIS A 98 2.87 -1.91 18.06
C HIS A 98 2.63 -3.18 17.23
N THR A 99 1.55 -3.21 16.46
CA THR A 99 1.12 -4.40 15.72
C THR A 99 2.01 -4.70 14.52
N GLY A 100 2.59 -3.67 13.89
CA GLY A 100 3.02 -3.75 12.50
C GLY A 100 1.83 -3.73 11.52
N PRO A 101 2.08 -3.69 10.21
CA PRO A 101 1.03 -3.63 9.20
C PRO A 101 0.24 -4.94 9.16
N MET A 102 -1.07 -4.84 9.34
CA MET A 102 -1.99 -5.99 9.34
C MET A 102 -3.12 -5.87 8.30
N LYS A 103 -3.07 -4.83 7.46
CA LYS A 103 -4.09 -4.60 6.42
C LYS A 103 -3.74 -5.39 5.16
N VAL A 104 -4.73 -5.68 4.33
CA VAL A 104 -4.51 -6.39 3.05
C VAL A 104 -3.44 -5.67 2.22
N ALA A 105 -2.46 -6.43 1.76
CA ALA A 105 -1.24 -5.93 1.09
C ALA A 105 -0.86 -6.78 -0.13
N GLY A 106 0.13 -6.31 -0.89
CA GLY A 106 0.60 -6.96 -2.11
C GLY A 106 0.20 -6.20 -3.37
N GLY A 107 -0.49 -6.91 -4.25
CA GLY A 107 -0.94 -6.36 -5.53
C GLY A 107 -2.03 -7.20 -6.16
N ILE A 108 -2.48 -6.80 -7.34
CA ILE A 108 -3.56 -7.48 -8.07
C ILE A 108 -3.08 -7.85 -9.47
N THR A 109 -3.33 -9.09 -9.89
CA THR A 109 -3.18 -9.57 -11.27
C THR A 109 -4.50 -10.16 -11.74
N GLY A 110 -5.17 -9.52 -12.71
CA GLY A 110 -6.56 -9.83 -13.02
C GLY A 110 -7.43 -9.60 -11.79
N HIS A 111 -8.13 -10.63 -11.32
CA HIS A 111 -8.96 -10.60 -10.09
C HIS A 111 -8.27 -11.25 -8.88
N THR A 112 -6.99 -11.63 -9.02
CA THR A 112 -6.28 -12.40 -8.00
C THR A 112 -5.31 -11.51 -7.23
N HIS A 113 -5.33 -11.61 -5.91
CA HIS A 113 -4.34 -10.98 -5.05
C HIS A 113 -2.99 -11.68 -5.21
N THR A 114 -1.93 -10.89 -5.27
CA THR A 114 -0.54 -11.34 -5.26
C THR A 114 0.01 -11.21 -3.84
N PRO A 115 0.98 -12.05 -3.44
CA PRO A 115 1.59 -11.94 -2.12
C PRO A 115 2.21 -10.56 -1.88
N THR A 116 2.23 -10.13 -0.61
CA THR A 116 3.06 -9.00 -0.17
C THR A 116 4.52 -9.20 -0.61
N ILE A 117 5.14 -8.14 -1.11
CA ILE A 117 6.57 -8.13 -1.41
C ILE A 117 7.41 -7.50 -0.28
N ASP A 118 6.77 -6.94 0.75
CA ASP A 118 7.47 -6.21 1.81
C ASP A 118 6.80 -6.34 3.18
N GLY A 119 6.50 -7.57 3.62
CA GLY A 119 5.97 -7.82 4.96
C GLY A 119 4.73 -7.01 5.33
N TYR A 120 3.81 -6.81 4.36
CA TYR A 120 2.57 -6.04 4.44
C TYR A 120 2.70 -4.51 4.42
N PHE A 121 3.89 -3.96 4.21
CA PHE A 121 4.08 -2.50 4.02
C PHE A 121 3.56 -2.00 2.66
N ASP A 122 3.29 -2.89 1.71
CA ASP A 122 2.69 -2.65 0.40
C ASP A 122 1.16 -2.77 0.43
N ARG A 123 0.52 -2.01 1.32
CA ARG A 123 -0.94 -2.04 1.55
C ARG A 123 -1.76 -1.75 0.28
N ILE A 124 -2.80 -2.54 0.05
CA ILE A 124 -3.78 -2.38 -1.04
C ILE A 124 -5.24 -2.31 -0.60
N GLY A 125 -5.54 -2.59 0.68
CA GLY A 125 -6.87 -2.52 1.27
C GLY A 125 -6.87 -1.79 2.62
N LEU A 126 -8.06 -1.44 3.13
CA LEU A 126 -8.22 -0.77 4.44
C LEU A 126 -8.59 -1.74 5.55
N GLU A 127 -9.12 -2.89 5.17
CA GLU A 127 -9.52 -4.01 6.01
C GLU A 127 -8.31 -4.80 6.54
N ILE A 128 -8.53 -5.47 7.68
CA ILE A 128 -7.58 -6.43 8.24
C ILE A 128 -7.45 -7.61 7.28
N ASP A 129 -6.22 -8.03 7.02
CA ASP A 129 -5.98 -9.24 6.23
C ASP A 129 -6.46 -10.47 7.00
N ALA A 130 -7.25 -11.31 6.33
CA ALA A 130 -7.81 -12.53 6.91
C ALA A 130 -6.74 -13.51 7.41
N ALA A 131 -5.49 -13.39 6.95
CA ALA A 131 -4.36 -14.15 7.48
C ALA A 131 -4.01 -13.79 8.94
N PHE A 132 -4.40 -12.60 9.41
CA PHE A 132 -4.09 -12.12 10.76
C PHE A 132 -5.29 -12.13 11.70
N GLY A 133 -6.52 -12.14 11.17
CA GLY A 133 -7.73 -12.20 11.96
C GLY A 133 -8.83 -11.30 11.44
N THR A 134 -9.66 -10.80 12.35
CA THR A 134 -10.82 -9.98 12.02
C THR A 134 -10.79 -8.59 12.68
N ALA A 135 -11.62 -7.67 12.18
CA ALA A 135 -11.80 -6.37 12.82
C ALA A 135 -12.34 -6.48 14.26
N ASP A 136 -13.16 -7.49 14.55
CA ASP A 136 -13.71 -7.72 15.89
C ASP A 136 -12.62 -8.21 16.86
N GLU A 137 -11.69 -9.06 16.39
CA GLU A 137 -10.51 -9.47 17.16
C GLU A 137 -9.56 -8.30 17.41
N PHE A 138 -9.35 -7.41 16.42
CA PHE A 138 -8.57 -6.19 16.64
C PHE A 138 -9.21 -5.30 17.72
N GLN A 139 -10.53 -5.18 17.72
CA GLN A 139 -11.24 -4.46 18.78
C GLN A 139 -11.15 -5.17 20.14
N ALA A 140 -11.18 -6.51 20.16
CA ALA A 140 -10.98 -7.29 21.39
C ALA A 140 -9.59 -7.06 21.98
N MET A 141 -8.53 -7.15 21.16
CA MET A 141 -7.16 -6.80 21.54
C MET A 141 -7.09 -5.39 22.11
N SER A 142 -7.73 -4.41 21.47
CA SER A 142 -7.76 -3.02 21.93
C SER A 142 -8.45 -2.86 23.30
N ARG A 143 -9.55 -3.59 23.54
CA ARG A 143 -10.24 -3.60 24.84
C ARG A 143 -9.38 -4.22 25.93
N ASN A 144 -8.71 -5.35 25.64
CA ASN A 144 -7.88 -6.06 26.60
C ASN A 144 -6.62 -5.25 26.96
N ALA A 145 -5.99 -4.60 25.98
CA ALA A 145 -4.91 -3.64 26.23
C ALA A 145 -5.35 -2.52 27.17
N ALA A 146 -6.50 -1.89 26.89
CA ALA A 146 -7.03 -0.80 27.71
C ALA A 146 -7.37 -1.25 29.15
N ALA A 147 -7.90 -2.45 29.32
CA ALA A 147 -8.18 -3.04 30.64
C ALA A 147 -6.90 -3.20 31.50
N HIS A 148 -5.74 -3.34 30.85
CA HIS A 148 -4.42 -3.45 31.49
C HIS A 148 -3.65 -2.11 31.53
N GLY A 149 -4.32 -0.99 31.22
CA GLY A 149 -3.68 0.33 31.21
C GLY A 149 -2.66 0.51 30.08
N ALA A 150 -2.77 -0.30 29.02
CA ALA A 150 -1.91 -0.26 27.84
C ALA A 150 -2.65 0.28 26.60
N ILE A 151 -1.90 0.54 25.53
CA ILE A 151 -2.42 1.03 24.26
C ILE A 151 -2.01 0.15 23.07
N ILE A 152 -2.84 0.14 22.03
CA ILE A 152 -2.50 -0.42 20.72
C ILE A 152 -2.04 0.70 19.80
N ILE A 153 -0.98 0.43 19.05
CA ILE A 153 -0.39 1.30 18.05
C ILE A 153 -0.43 0.53 16.73
N ASP A 154 -1.24 1.00 15.79
CA ASP A 154 -1.33 0.45 14.43
C ASP A 154 -0.44 1.22 13.46
N ASP A 155 -0.07 0.57 12.36
CA ASP A 155 0.80 1.13 11.34
C ASP A 155 0.01 1.99 10.33
N ILE A 156 0.58 3.14 10.00
CA ILE A 156 0.14 3.99 8.90
C ILE A 156 1.31 4.10 7.95
N VAL A 157 1.14 3.53 6.76
CA VAL A 157 2.08 3.64 5.63
C VAL A 157 1.55 4.72 4.66
N PRO A 158 2.10 5.95 4.68
CA PRO A 158 1.53 7.06 3.91
C PRO A 158 2.26 7.34 2.59
N GLY A 159 3.47 6.80 2.38
CA GLY A 159 4.33 7.20 1.26
C GLY A 159 4.17 6.35 -0.01
N HIS A 160 3.50 5.21 0.07
CA HIS A 160 3.28 4.31 -1.07
C HIS A 160 2.11 3.38 -0.77
N THR A 161 1.62 2.72 -1.82
CA THR A 161 0.71 1.56 -1.73
C THR A 161 1.43 0.32 -2.24
N GLY A 162 0.76 -0.83 -2.22
CA GLY A 162 1.08 -1.93 -3.12
C GLY A 162 0.54 -1.68 -4.54
N LYS A 163 0.73 -2.64 -5.46
CA LYS A 163 0.15 -2.59 -6.82
C LYS A 163 -1.31 -3.09 -6.82
N GLY A 164 -2.11 -2.47 -5.96
CA GLY A 164 -3.52 -2.77 -5.75
C GLY A 164 -4.44 -2.13 -6.78
N ALA A 165 -5.72 -2.06 -6.45
CA ALA A 165 -6.73 -1.56 -7.38
C ALA A 165 -6.51 -0.10 -7.77
N ASP A 166 -6.08 0.74 -6.83
CA ASP A 166 -5.76 2.14 -7.09
C ASP A 166 -4.67 2.29 -8.16
N PHE A 167 -3.62 1.47 -8.09
CA PHE A 167 -2.55 1.47 -9.10
C PHE A 167 -3.02 0.91 -10.44
N ARG A 168 -3.84 -0.15 -10.44
CA ARG A 168 -4.40 -0.72 -11.68
C ARG A 168 -5.37 0.21 -12.40
N LEU A 169 -6.11 1.03 -11.66
CA LEU A 169 -6.95 2.10 -12.20
C LEU A 169 -6.09 3.24 -12.76
N ALA A 170 -5.00 3.60 -12.06
CA ALA A 170 -4.04 4.59 -12.53
C ALA A 170 -3.35 4.18 -13.84
N GLU A 171 -2.88 2.93 -13.95
CA GLU A 171 -2.28 2.41 -15.19
C GLU A 171 -3.24 2.48 -16.40
N ARG A 172 -4.54 2.44 -16.14
CA ARG A 172 -5.61 2.49 -17.16
C ARG A 172 -6.15 3.90 -17.42
N GLY A 173 -5.55 4.94 -16.83
CA GLY A 173 -6.01 6.31 -17.01
C GLY A 173 -7.43 6.57 -16.51
N TYR A 174 -7.90 5.80 -15.52
CA TYR A 174 -9.26 5.93 -15.01
C TYR A 174 -9.37 7.12 -14.05
N ASP A 175 -10.23 8.10 -14.40
CA ASP A 175 -10.53 9.27 -13.57
C ASP A 175 -9.24 9.97 -13.06
N ASP A 176 -9.22 10.46 -11.83
CA ASP A 176 -8.06 11.13 -11.23
C ASP A 176 -7.00 10.16 -10.65
N TYR A 177 -7.13 8.84 -10.83
CA TYR A 177 -6.22 7.87 -10.23
C TYR A 177 -4.76 8.02 -10.63
N PRO A 178 -4.39 8.34 -11.89
CA PRO A 178 -2.98 8.60 -12.23
C PRO A 178 -2.37 9.73 -11.39
N GLY A 179 -3.18 10.73 -11.02
CA GLY A 179 -2.73 11.91 -10.29
C GLY A 179 -2.39 11.67 -8.82
N ILE A 180 -2.72 10.50 -8.26
CA ILE A 180 -2.35 10.15 -6.87
C ILE A 180 -0.97 9.54 -6.75
N TYR A 181 -0.32 9.19 -7.87
CA TYR A 181 0.99 8.56 -7.90
C TYR A 181 2.01 9.47 -8.57
N HIS A 182 3.27 9.30 -8.19
CA HIS A 182 4.40 9.86 -8.93
C HIS A 182 4.65 9.05 -10.21
N MET A 183 3.77 9.19 -11.20
CA MET A 183 3.83 8.50 -12.49
C MET A 183 3.63 9.44 -13.67
N VAL A 184 4.26 9.11 -14.80
CA VAL A 184 4.28 9.92 -16.01
C VAL A 184 4.04 9.02 -17.21
N GLU A 185 3.05 9.37 -18.03
CA GLU A 185 2.80 8.70 -19.31
C GLU A 185 3.93 9.08 -20.29
N ILE A 186 4.56 8.07 -20.89
CA ILE A 186 5.61 8.29 -21.88
C ILE A 186 4.98 8.32 -23.28
N ALA A 187 5.29 9.35 -24.07
CA ALA A 187 4.74 9.46 -25.41
C ALA A 187 5.13 8.25 -26.27
N PRO A 188 4.24 7.73 -27.14
CA PRO A 188 4.53 6.56 -27.99
C PRO A 188 5.82 6.68 -28.82
N ALA A 189 6.16 7.89 -29.27
CA ALA A 189 7.38 8.16 -30.03
C ALA A 189 8.68 7.89 -29.23
N ASP A 190 8.61 7.94 -27.90
CA ASP A 190 9.74 7.73 -27.00
C ASP A 190 9.70 6.36 -26.31
N TRP A 191 8.77 5.46 -26.65
CA TRP A 191 8.69 4.11 -26.06
C TRP A 191 9.94 3.27 -26.30
N GLY A 192 10.70 3.56 -27.36
CA GLY A 192 12.00 2.91 -27.61
C GLY A 192 13.07 3.21 -26.56
N LEU A 193 12.85 4.19 -25.67
CA LEU A 193 13.70 4.43 -24.50
C LEU A 193 13.43 3.44 -23.37
N LEU A 194 12.22 2.88 -23.32
CA LEU A 194 11.76 2.02 -22.24
C LEU A 194 12.12 0.56 -22.57
N PRO A 195 12.76 -0.17 -21.64
CA PRO A 195 13.05 -1.59 -21.84
C PRO A 195 11.77 -2.40 -22.00
N ASP A 196 11.89 -3.57 -22.66
CA ASP A 196 10.83 -4.56 -22.69
C ASP A 196 10.56 -5.09 -21.27
N VAL A 197 9.29 -5.34 -20.97
CA VAL A 197 8.90 -5.96 -19.70
C VAL A 197 8.91 -7.48 -19.90
N PRO A 198 9.65 -8.24 -19.07
CA PRO A 198 9.68 -9.69 -19.18
C PRO A 198 8.29 -10.32 -19.02
N GLU A 199 8.07 -11.46 -19.68
CA GLU A 199 6.83 -12.23 -19.55
C GLU A 199 6.57 -12.58 -18.07
N GLY A 200 5.32 -12.41 -17.64
CA GLY A 200 4.89 -12.62 -16.25
C GLY A 200 5.19 -11.47 -15.30
N GLN A 201 5.89 -10.41 -15.75
CA GLN A 201 6.05 -9.16 -15.01
C GLN A 201 5.15 -8.07 -15.57
N ASP A 202 4.84 -7.08 -14.74
CA ASP A 202 4.02 -5.93 -15.13
C ASP A 202 4.83 -4.62 -15.23
N ALA A 203 6.05 -4.62 -14.71
CA ALA A 203 6.99 -3.52 -14.80
C ALA A 203 8.44 -4.01 -14.69
N VAL A 204 9.37 -3.14 -15.08
CA VAL A 204 10.82 -3.41 -15.02
C VAL A 204 11.55 -2.19 -14.46
N ASN A 205 12.61 -2.40 -13.66
CA ASN A 205 13.44 -1.32 -13.14
C ASN A 205 14.20 -0.63 -14.26
N LEU A 206 14.24 0.71 -14.23
CA LEU A 206 14.96 1.47 -15.24
C LEU A 206 16.45 1.53 -14.92
N SER A 207 17.27 1.34 -15.95
CA SER A 207 18.71 1.58 -15.85
C SER A 207 19.00 3.07 -15.60
N PRO A 208 20.16 3.41 -15.00
CA PRO A 208 20.57 4.80 -14.83
C PRO A 208 20.65 5.58 -16.16
N THR A 209 21.05 4.90 -17.25
CA THR A 209 21.12 5.49 -18.61
C THR A 209 19.73 5.82 -19.14
N THR A 210 18.75 4.93 -18.95
CA THR A 210 17.36 5.19 -19.34
C THR A 210 16.77 6.36 -18.55
N VAL A 211 17.05 6.44 -17.24
CA VAL A 211 16.61 7.55 -16.38
C VAL A 211 17.20 8.89 -16.84
N ASP A 212 18.46 8.93 -17.26
CA ASP A 212 19.07 10.15 -17.80
C ASP A 212 18.44 10.58 -19.12
N ALA A 213 18.19 9.64 -20.04
CA ALA A 213 17.53 9.94 -21.32
C ALA A 213 16.10 10.48 -21.13
N LEU A 214 15.33 9.90 -20.18
CA LEU A 214 14.00 10.38 -19.84
C LEU A 214 14.03 11.77 -19.18
N ARG A 215 15.05 12.06 -18.38
CA ARG A 215 15.27 13.40 -17.81
C ARG A 215 15.58 14.43 -18.88
N GLU A 216 16.46 14.11 -19.83
CA GLU A 216 16.81 15.01 -20.95
C GLU A 216 15.58 15.37 -21.80
N LYS A 217 14.63 14.44 -21.92
CA LYS A 217 13.32 14.65 -22.57
C LYS A 217 12.31 15.41 -21.70
N GLY A 218 12.61 15.63 -20.42
CA GLY A 218 11.74 16.34 -19.48
C GLY A 218 10.60 15.51 -18.89
N TYR A 219 10.62 14.18 -19.01
CA TYR A 219 9.58 13.32 -18.43
C TYR A 219 9.67 13.21 -16.92
N ILE A 220 10.88 13.05 -16.39
CA ILE A 220 11.12 12.83 -14.96
C ILE A 220 12.28 13.68 -14.45
N VAL A 221 12.36 13.85 -13.13
CA VAL A 221 13.44 14.60 -12.48
C VAL A 221 14.82 13.95 -12.62
N GLY A 222 14.86 12.70 -13.07
CA GLY A 222 16.08 11.92 -13.26
C GLY A 222 16.47 11.11 -12.03
N ARG A 223 17.78 10.89 -11.87
CA ARG A 223 18.34 10.07 -10.79
C ARG A 223 18.06 10.71 -9.43
N LEU A 224 17.62 9.90 -8.47
CA LEU A 224 17.42 10.34 -7.08
C LEU A 224 18.69 10.16 -6.25
N SER A 225 18.84 10.98 -5.21
CA SER A 225 20.03 11.01 -4.35
C SER A 225 20.23 9.74 -3.52
N ARG A 226 19.18 8.93 -3.33
CA ARG A 226 19.22 7.67 -2.59
C ARG A 226 18.43 6.61 -3.34
N VAL A 227 19.05 5.45 -3.54
CA VAL A 227 18.42 4.23 -4.05
C VAL A 227 18.45 3.21 -2.93
N ILE A 228 17.35 3.09 -2.20
CA ILE A 228 17.25 2.15 -1.07
C ILE A 228 17.17 0.72 -1.66
N PHE A 229 17.85 -0.25 -1.02
CA PHE A 229 17.98 -1.62 -1.54
C PHE A 229 18.55 -1.69 -2.97
N TYR A 230 19.60 -0.89 -3.24
CA TYR A 230 20.32 -0.98 -4.51
C TYR A 230 20.89 -2.39 -4.70
N GLU A 231 20.64 -2.97 -5.86
CA GLU A 231 21.16 -4.27 -6.27
C GLU A 231 21.49 -4.23 -7.77
N PRO A 232 22.77 -4.40 -8.17
CA PRO A 232 23.17 -4.37 -9.58
C PRO A 232 22.36 -5.34 -10.44
N GLY A 233 21.83 -4.87 -11.57
CA GLY A 233 21.01 -5.67 -12.48
C GLY A 233 19.61 -6.06 -11.98
N VAL A 234 19.23 -5.68 -10.75
CA VAL A 234 17.91 -5.97 -10.17
C VAL A 234 17.16 -4.69 -9.84
N LYS A 235 17.77 -3.82 -9.03
CA LYS A 235 17.24 -2.52 -8.64
C LYS A 235 18.36 -1.49 -8.61
N GLU A 236 18.55 -0.79 -9.72
CA GLU A 236 19.60 0.21 -9.87
C GLU A 236 19.07 1.64 -9.69
N THR A 237 17.76 1.83 -9.84
CA THR A 237 17.07 3.11 -9.64
C THR A 237 15.76 2.94 -8.86
N ASN A 238 15.11 4.06 -8.54
CA ASN A 238 13.77 4.07 -7.96
C ASN A 238 12.67 4.25 -9.02
N TRP A 239 13.04 4.21 -10.31
CA TRP A 239 12.09 4.36 -11.41
C TRP A 239 11.85 2.99 -12.05
N SER A 240 10.59 2.71 -12.37
CA SER A 240 10.21 1.54 -13.15
C SER A 240 9.29 1.96 -14.30
N ALA A 241 9.36 1.21 -15.41
CA ALA A 241 8.43 1.35 -16.51
C ALA A 241 7.45 0.19 -16.52
N THR A 242 6.17 0.47 -16.76
CA THR A 242 5.13 -0.55 -16.92
C THR A 242 5.23 -1.23 -18.28
N ALA A 243 4.58 -2.38 -18.39
CA ALA A 243 4.18 -2.93 -19.68
C ALA A 243 3.18 -1.98 -20.37
N ALA A 244 2.88 -2.27 -21.65
CA ALA A 244 1.79 -1.59 -22.33
C ALA A 244 0.45 -1.97 -21.68
N VAL A 245 -0.34 -0.98 -21.29
CA VAL A 245 -1.65 -1.16 -20.67
C VAL A 245 -2.69 -0.38 -21.48
N GLU A 246 -3.73 -1.06 -21.93
CA GLU A 246 -4.89 -0.40 -22.54
C GLU A 246 -5.72 0.28 -21.46
N GLY A 247 -5.98 1.57 -21.62
CA GLY A 247 -6.82 2.33 -20.71
C GLY A 247 -8.30 2.19 -21.00
N VAL A 248 -9.12 2.71 -20.07
CA VAL A 248 -10.60 2.68 -20.18
C VAL A 248 -11.15 3.48 -21.36
N ASP A 249 -10.30 4.29 -21.99
CA ASP A 249 -10.57 5.09 -23.19
C ASP A 249 -10.03 4.45 -24.48
N GLY A 250 -9.52 3.21 -24.41
CA GLY A 250 -8.94 2.48 -25.53
C GLY A 250 -7.53 2.94 -25.92
N VAL A 251 -6.93 3.86 -25.17
CA VAL A 251 -5.55 4.33 -25.43
C VAL A 251 -4.56 3.41 -24.72
N VAL A 252 -3.66 2.81 -25.48
CA VAL A 252 -2.56 2.00 -24.94
C VAL A 252 -1.45 2.91 -24.41
N ARG A 253 -1.06 2.71 -23.16
CA ARG A 253 -0.10 3.55 -22.43
C ARG A 253 1.07 2.76 -21.90
N ARG A 254 2.19 3.45 -21.72
CA ARG A 254 3.30 3.00 -20.87
C ARG A 254 3.63 4.10 -19.89
N TRP A 255 3.78 3.73 -18.62
CA TRP A 255 4.04 4.65 -17.53
C TRP A 255 5.45 4.46 -17.02
N VAL A 256 6.10 5.58 -16.67
CA VAL A 256 7.26 5.57 -15.79
C VAL A 256 6.81 6.07 -14.43
N TYR A 257 7.04 5.28 -13.39
CA TYR A 257 6.60 5.60 -12.04
C TYR A 257 7.72 5.45 -11.02
N LEU A 258 7.62 6.25 -9.96
CA LEU A 258 8.51 6.20 -8.82
C LEU A 258 8.04 5.13 -7.83
N HIS A 259 8.97 4.33 -7.32
CA HIS A 259 8.72 3.42 -6.19
C HIS A 259 9.69 3.71 -5.05
N TYR A 260 9.25 3.42 -3.82
CA TYR A 260 10.02 3.78 -2.62
C TYR A 260 11.14 2.76 -2.33
N PHE A 261 10.78 1.48 -2.19
CA PHE A 261 11.73 0.40 -1.87
C PHE A 261 11.84 -0.66 -2.96
N LYS A 262 10.73 -1.12 -3.50
CA LYS A 262 10.65 -2.17 -4.52
C LYS A 262 9.63 -1.77 -5.57
N ALA A 263 9.73 -2.32 -6.78
CA ALA A 263 8.82 -1.96 -7.88
C ALA A 263 7.33 -2.15 -7.55
N GLY A 264 6.99 -3.07 -6.63
CA GLY A 264 5.63 -3.29 -6.14
C GLY A 264 5.10 -2.24 -5.15
N GLN A 265 5.89 -1.20 -4.82
CA GLN A 265 5.52 -0.13 -3.90
C GLN A 265 5.49 1.24 -4.61
N PRO A 266 4.51 1.48 -5.51
CA PRO A 266 4.37 2.76 -6.20
C PRO A 266 4.15 3.91 -5.19
N THR A 267 4.90 4.99 -5.40
CA THR A 267 4.91 6.17 -4.51
C THR A 267 3.70 7.04 -4.78
N LEU A 268 3.01 7.45 -3.71
CA LEU A 268 1.92 8.43 -3.74
C LEU A 268 2.47 9.84 -3.94
#